data_AF-A0A1V4AQI3-F1
#
_entry.id   AF-A0A1V4AQI3-F1
#
_cell.length_a   1.000
_cell.length_b   1.000
_cell.length_c   1.000
_cell.angle_alpha   90.00
_cell.angle_beta   90.00
_cell.angle_gamma   90.00
#
_symmetry.space_group_name_H-M   'P 1'
#
loop_
_entity.id
_entity.type
_entity.pdbx_description
1 polymer ?
#
loop_
_entity_poly.entity_id
_entity_poly.type
_entity_poly.pdbx_seq_one_letter_code
_entity_poly.pdbx_strand_id
1 'polypeptide(L)'
;MVKAPEKFLDEYLSREKGLGSGKKSSGTPVRKVSDEEAARLKKNLQTLWDIYSTPEIKEILSREHEIRFFRTENDKTRVSLSYVEKGISMEYEVDMGSRKELAGAQIYKQAVMNLNRYFTYETGAGDLLKSANEALQALVDVFIDKEIPETDIWNAISKREQVQTSFHLL
;
A
#
# COMPACT_ATOMS: atom_id res chain seq x y z
N MET A 1 43.77 6.38 -5.46
CA MET A 1 42.67 7.30 -5.10
C MET A 1 41.76 7.42 -6.31
N VAL A 2 40.63 6.72 -6.34
CA VAL A 2 39.67 6.81 -7.44
C VAL A 2 38.48 7.63 -6.95
N LYS A 3 38.43 8.91 -7.37
CA LYS A 3 37.24 9.74 -7.24
C LYS A 3 36.29 9.36 -8.38
N ALA A 4 35.18 8.71 -8.05
CA ALA A 4 33.91 8.88 -8.77
C ALA A 4 32.75 8.15 -8.07
N PRO A 5 32.05 8.80 -7.13
CA PRO A 5 30.62 8.59 -6.92
C PRO A 5 29.79 9.82 -7.33
N GLU A 6 30.42 10.93 -7.71
CA GLU A 6 29.72 12.19 -8.02
C GLU A 6 29.10 12.17 -9.43
N LYS A 7 29.80 11.59 -10.43
CA LYS A 7 29.24 11.46 -11.79
C LYS A 7 27.99 10.58 -11.84
N PHE A 8 27.85 9.60 -10.95
CA PHE A 8 26.70 8.69 -10.94
C PHE A 8 25.48 9.32 -10.27
N LEU A 9 25.68 10.11 -9.20
CA LEU A 9 24.59 10.79 -8.50
C LEU A 9 23.95 11.89 -9.36
N ASP A 10 24.76 12.65 -10.09
CA ASP A 10 24.27 13.67 -11.02
C ASP A 10 23.57 13.06 -12.25
N GLU A 11 24.02 11.89 -12.73
CA GLU A 11 23.35 11.15 -13.81
C GLU A 11 22.02 10.53 -13.35
N TYR A 12 21.92 10.14 -12.08
CA TYR A 12 20.69 9.65 -11.46
C TYR A 12 19.68 10.79 -11.22
N LEU A 13 20.12 11.92 -10.67
CA LEU A 13 19.27 13.10 -10.41
C LEU A 13 18.86 13.85 -11.69
N SER A 14 19.68 13.81 -12.74
CA SER A 14 19.31 14.38 -14.05
C SER A 14 18.18 13.62 -14.75
N ARG A 15 17.93 12.35 -14.38
CA ARG A 15 16.75 11.59 -14.86
C ARG A 15 15.45 11.95 -14.13
N GLU A 16 15.52 12.57 -12.94
CA GLU A 16 14.33 13.11 -12.25
C GLU A 16 13.87 14.47 -12.82
N LYS A 17 14.74 15.21 -13.51
CA LYS A 17 14.35 16.39 -14.29
C LYS A 17 13.78 16.00 -15.66
N GLY A 18 12.74 15.19 -15.60
CA GLY A 18 12.02 14.65 -16.74
C GLY A 18 10.65 14.10 -16.38
N LEU A 19 10.10 14.42 -15.20
CA LEU A 19 8.69 14.20 -14.87
C LEU A 19 7.78 15.20 -15.61
N GLY A 20 8.01 15.34 -16.91
CA GLY A 20 6.98 15.75 -17.86
C GLY A 20 6.17 14.52 -18.23
N SER A 21 4.89 14.55 -17.87
CA SER A 21 3.80 13.76 -18.48
C SER A 21 4.19 12.35 -18.95
N GLY A 22 4.14 11.41 -18.01
CA GLY A 22 4.23 9.98 -18.29
C GLY A 22 3.31 9.58 -19.45
N LYS A 23 3.95 9.17 -20.54
CA LYS A 23 3.38 8.43 -21.66
C LYS A 23 2.51 7.31 -21.08
N LYS A 24 1.22 7.28 -21.44
CA LYS A 24 0.27 6.21 -21.08
C LYS A 24 0.97 4.87 -21.26
N SER A 25 1.32 4.21 -20.15
CA SER A 25 1.53 2.77 -20.16
C SER A 25 0.26 2.19 -20.75
N SER A 26 0.40 1.41 -21.82
CA SER A 26 -0.68 0.60 -22.38
C SER A 26 -1.34 -0.10 -21.21
N GLY A 27 -2.57 0.32 -20.89
CA GLY A 27 -3.24 -0.07 -19.67
C GLY A 27 -3.25 -1.57 -19.58
N THR A 28 -2.65 -2.12 -18.53
CA THR A 28 -3.12 -3.38 -17.97
C THR A 28 -4.63 -3.21 -17.87
N PRO A 29 -5.44 -4.07 -18.50
CA PRO A 29 -6.88 -3.90 -18.51
C PRO A 29 -7.32 -3.78 -17.06
N VAL A 30 -7.83 -2.60 -16.69
CA VAL A 30 -8.50 -2.41 -15.40
C VAL A 30 -9.58 -3.47 -15.39
N ARG A 31 -9.40 -4.50 -14.55
CA ARG A 31 -10.38 -5.56 -14.33
C ARG A 31 -11.73 -4.86 -14.19
N LYS A 32 -12.74 -5.32 -14.91
CA LYS A 32 -14.10 -4.78 -14.72
C LYS A 32 -14.51 -5.15 -13.30
N VAL A 33 -14.48 -4.16 -12.42
CA VAL A 33 -14.89 -4.28 -11.02
C VAL A 33 -16.41 -4.27 -10.98
N SER A 34 -17.03 -5.26 -10.35
CA SER A 34 -18.48 -5.28 -10.16
C SER A 34 -18.91 -4.26 -9.09
N ASP A 35 -20.17 -3.86 -9.10
CA ASP A 35 -20.71 -2.96 -8.06
C ASP A 35 -20.57 -3.57 -6.66
N GLU A 36 -20.63 -4.90 -6.55
CA GLU A 36 -20.43 -5.64 -5.29
C GLU A 36 -18.98 -5.59 -4.81
N GLU A 37 -18.00 -5.69 -5.70
CA GLU A 37 -16.58 -5.54 -5.38
C GLU A 37 -16.28 -4.10 -4.93
N ALA A 38 -16.80 -3.10 -5.65
CA ALA A 38 -16.65 -1.69 -5.27
C ALA A 38 -17.32 -1.39 -3.91
N ALA A 39 -18.50 -1.97 -3.63
CA ALA A 39 -19.17 -1.85 -2.35
C ALA A 39 -18.36 -2.48 -1.21
N ARG A 40 -17.76 -3.67 -1.43
CA ARG A 40 -16.87 -4.31 -0.45
C ARG A 40 -15.63 -3.49 -0.16
N LEU A 41 -14.95 -2.97 -1.19
CA LEU A 41 -13.82 -2.08 -1.01
C LEU A 41 -14.20 -0.86 -0.16
N LYS A 42 -15.31 -0.19 -0.51
CA LYS A 42 -15.78 0.98 0.22
C LYS A 42 -16.10 0.64 1.69
N LYS A 43 -16.74 -0.50 1.94
CA LYS A 43 -17.05 -0.97 3.29
C LYS A 43 -15.79 -1.20 4.11
N ASN A 44 -14.84 -1.96 3.59
CA ASN A 44 -13.57 -2.25 4.27
C ASN A 44 -12.76 -0.97 4.54
N LEU A 45 -12.73 -0.03 3.58
CA LEU A 45 -12.09 1.27 3.80
C LEU A 45 -12.77 2.07 4.92
N GLN A 46 -14.11 2.10 4.92
CA GLN A 46 -14.88 2.78 5.96
C GLN A 46 -14.62 2.16 7.34
N THR A 47 -14.65 0.83 7.46
CA THR A 47 -14.34 0.12 8.70
C THR A 47 -12.97 0.52 9.26
N LEU A 48 -11.93 0.57 8.43
CA LEU A 48 -10.60 0.98 8.86
C LEU A 48 -10.53 2.43 9.33
N TRP A 49 -11.25 3.32 8.65
CA TRP A 49 -11.33 4.74 9.00
C TRP A 49 -12.09 4.96 10.32
N ASP A 50 -13.17 4.22 10.53
CA ASP A 50 -13.98 4.29 11.75
C ASP A 50 -13.17 3.84 12.96
N ILE A 51 -12.43 2.73 12.83
CA ILE A 51 -11.51 2.25 13.88
C ILE A 51 -10.45 3.33 14.19
N TYR A 52 -9.78 3.87 13.17
CA TYR A 52 -8.76 4.92 13.35
C TYR A 52 -9.28 6.13 14.12
N SER A 53 -10.55 6.49 13.90
CA SER A 53 -11.16 7.68 14.47
C SER A 53 -11.56 7.54 15.94
N THR A 54 -11.52 6.32 16.48
CA THR A 54 -11.93 6.02 17.86
C THR A 54 -11.03 6.67 18.93
N PRO A 55 -11.58 7.04 20.10
CA PRO A 55 -10.80 7.52 21.24
C PRO A 55 -9.73 6.52 21.71
N GLU A 56 -10.04 5.23 21.69
CA GLU A 56 -9.15 4.15 22.12
C GLU A 56 -7.88 4.11 21.27
N ILE A 57 -8.00 4.19 19.94
CA ILE A 57 -6.84 4.26 19.05
C ILE A 57 -6.03 5.54 19.30
N LYS A 58 -6.69 6.68 19.49
CA LYS A 58 -5.99 7.94 19.80
C LYS A 58 -5.21 7.85 21.12
N GLU A 59 -5.77 7.21 22.14
CA GLU A 59 -5.09 6.99 23.42
C GLU A 59 -3.88 6.08 23.24
N ILE A 60 -4.01 4.95 22.54
CA ILE A 60 -2.88 4.04 22.27
C ILE A 60 -1.79 4.77 21.47
N LEU A 61 -2.15 5.50 20.41
CA LEU A 61 -1.20 6.25 19.59
C LEU A 61 -0.47 7.35 20.38
N SER A 62 -1.11 7.95 21.39
CA SER A 62 -0.45 8.92 22.28
C SER A 62 0.69 8.31 23.11
N ARG A 63 0.75 6.97 23.21
CA ARG A 63 1.76 6.22 23.97
C ARG A 63 2.74 5.47 23.06
N GLU A 64 2.27 4.89 21.97
CA GLU A 64 3.07 3.97 21.13
C GLU A 64 3.48 4.56 19.77
N HIS A 65 2.98 5.75 19.39
CA HIS A 65 3.21 6.46 18.11
C HIS A 65 2.78 5.73 16.82
N GLU A 66 2.75 4.39 16.83
CA GLU A 66 2.35 3.52 15.72
C GLU A 66 1.64 2.26 16.25
N ILE A 67 0.59 1.82 15.55
CA ILE A 67 -0.06 0.51 15.75
C ILE A 67 -0.11 -0.22 14.42
N ARG A 68 0.57 -1.36 14.30
CA ARG A 68 0.52 -2.24 13.11
C ARG A 68 -0.56 -3.29 13.31
N PHE A 69 -1.49 -3.40 12.37
CA PHE A 69 -2.69 -4.25 12.56
C PHE A 69 -3.00 -5.15 11.36
N PHE A 70 -2.42 -4.90 10.19
CA PHE A 70 -2.73 -5.67 8.98
C PHE A 70 -1.48 -5.87 8.14
N ARG A 71 -1.30 -7.09 7.62
CA ARG A 71 -0.26 -7.43 6.67
C ARG A 71 -0.81 -8.37 5.61
N THR A 72 -0.51 -8.05 4.36
CA THR A 72 -0.77 -8.93 3.23
C THR A 72 0.51 -9.19 2.43
N GLU A 73 0.59 -10.38 1.86
CA GLU A 73 1.70 -10.81 1.03
C GLU A 73 1.18 -11.57 -0.19
N ASN A 74 1.60 -11.15 -1.38
CA ASN A 74 1.44 -11.91 -2.62
C ASN A 74 2.82 -12.19 -3.24
N ASP A 75 2.83 -12.76 -4.43
CA ASP A 75 4.04 -13.17 -5.14
C ASP A 75 5.02 -12.02 -5.48
N LYS A 76 4.55 -10.77 -5.52
CA LYS A 76 5.34 -9.61 -5.94
C LYS A 76 5.36 -8.47 -4.94
N THR A 77 4.46 -8.46 -3.96
CA THR A 77 4.25 -7.33 -3.07
C THR A 77 3.94 -7.80 -1.66
N ARG A 78 4.62 -7.19 -0.69
CA ARG A 78 4.25 -7.22 0.71
C ARG A 78 3.73 -5.85 1.14
N VAL A 79 2.57 -5.80 1.77
CA VAL A 79 1.93 -4.58 2.26
C VAL A 79 1.65 -4.71 3.75
N SER A 80 1.98 -3.69 4.52
CA SER A 80 1.63 -3.57 5.93
C SER A 80 0.90 -2.25 6.16
N LEU A 81 -0.19 -2.28 6.91
CA LEU A 81 -0.92 -1.08 7.32
C LEU A 81 -0.71 -0.80 8.80
N SER A 82 -0.51 0.48 9.08
CA SER A 82 -0.31 1.01 10.42
C SER A 82 -1.16 2.24 10.65
N TYR A 83 -1.74 2.36 11.84
CA TYR A 83 -2.22 3.63 12.36
C TYR A 83 -1.04 4.41 12.92
N VAL A 84 -0.86 5.66 12.50
CA VAL A 84 0.16 6.59 13.00
C VAL A 84 -0.49 7.91 13.38
N GLU A 85 0.21 8.78 14.12
CA GLU A 85 -0.32 10.09 14.54
C GLU A 85 -0.92 10.93 13.41
N LYS A 86 -0.36 10.80 12.20
CA LYS A 86 -0.76 11.55 11.01
C LYS A 86 -1.74 10.81 10.10
N GLY A 87 -2.27 9.66 10.50
CA GLY A 87 -3.21 8.89 9.67
C GLY A 87 -2.91 7.41 9.53
N ILE A 88 -3.48 6.82 8.48
CA ILE A 88 -3.17 5.44 8.07
C ILE A 88 -1.96 5.50 7.15
N SER A 89 -0.90 4.79 7.53
CA SER A 89 0.29 4.60 6.70
C SER A 89 0.33 3.19 6.12
N MET A 90 0.84 3.09 4.91
CA MET A 90 1.11 1.85 4.21
C MET A 90 2.61 1.73 3.98
N GLU A 91 3.23 0.74 4.60
CA GLU A 91 4.57 0.29 4.29
C GLU A 91 4.47 -0.83 3.26
N TYR A 92 5.22 -0.72 2.16
CA TYR A 92 5.19 -1.74 1.13
C TYR A 92 6.56 -2.05 0.57
N GLU A 93 6.70 -3.30 0.14
CA GLU A 93 7.84 -3.82 -0.60
C GLU A 93 7.31 -4.42 -1.90
N VAL A 94 7.87 -4.00 -3.04
CA VAL A 94 7.53 -4.52 -4.37
C VAL A 94 8.76 -5.16 -5.00
N ASP A 95 8.62 -6.38 -5.50
CA ASP A 95 9.60 -7.04 -6.37
C ASP A 95 9.61 -6.33 -7.73
N MET A 96 10.74 -5.68 -8.04
CA MET A 96 10.95 -4.95 -9.29
C MET A 96 11.42 -5.87 -10.43
N GLY A 97 11.49 -7.18 -10.19
CA GLY A 97 12.01 -8.19 -11.10
C GLY A 97 13.51 -8.03 -11.40
N SER A 98 14.01 -8.85 -12.32
CA SER A 98 15.37 -8.72 -12.84
C SER A 98 15.42 -7.58 -13.89
N ARG A 99 15.55 -6.32 -13.46
CA ARG A 99 15.86 -5.22 -14.39
C ARG A 99 17.27 -5.44 -14.97
N LYS A 100 17.31 -6.20 -16.08
CA LYS A 100 18.44 -6.57 -16.98
C LYS A 100 19.82 -6.69 -16.33
N GLU A 101 20.31 -7.93 -16.31
CA GLU A 101 21.71 -8.35 -16.11
C GLU A 101 22.30 -8.27 -14.70
N LEU A 102 21.67 -8.94 -13.73
CA LEU A 102 22.41 -9.65 -12.70
C LEU A 102 21.72 -11.01 -12.47
N ALA A 103 22.36 -12.09 -12.93
CA ALA A 103 21.84 -13.44 -12.81
C ALA A 103 21.52 -13.75 -11.33
N GLY A 104 20.23 -13.91 -11.02
CA GLY A 104 19.74 -14.42 -9.72
C GLY A 104 19.39 -13.40 -8.64
N ALA A 105 19.51 -12.08 -8.87
CA ALA A 105 19.14 -11.09 -7.85
C ALA A 105 17.75 -10.49 -8.13
N GLN A 106 16.76 -10.83 -7.30
CA GLN A 106 15.53 -10.03 -7.19
C GLN A 106 15.89 -8.68 -6.55
N ILE A 107 15.40 -7.58 -7.12
CA ILE A 107 15.59 -6.23 -6.60
C ILE A 107 14.25 -5.78 -6.03
N TYR A 108 14.24 -5.38 -4.77
CA TYR A 108 13.04 -4.90 -4.10
C TYR A 108 13.06 -3.38 -3.96
N LYS A 109 11.88 -2.76 -4.08
CA LYS A 109 11.66 -1.36 -3.72
C LYS A 109 10.77 -1.31 -2.48
N GLN A 110 11.31 -0.76 -1.40
CA GLN A 110 10.55 -0.44 -0.19
C GLN A 110 10.19 1.05 -0.15
N ALA A 111 8.96 1.36 0.26
CA ALA A 111 8.53 2.73 0.49
C ALA A 111 7.34 2.78 1.45
N VAL A 112 7.12 3.98 2.00
CA VAL A 112 5.98 4.30 2.86
C VAL A 112 5.09 5.32 2.17
N MET A 113 3.77 5.14 2.28
CA MET A 113 2.76 6.01 1.71
C MET A 113 1.68 6.31 2.74
N ASN A 114 1.26 7.58 2.83
CA ASN A 114 0.07 7.96 3.60
C ASN A 114 -1.19 7.67 2.77
N LEU A 115 -2.12 6.89 3.34
CA LEU A 115 -3.35 6.49 2.68
C LEU A 115 -4.56 7.36 3.02
N ASN A 116 -4.46 8.34 3.93
CA ASN A 116 -5.59 9.17 4.37
C ASN A 116 -6.42 9.70 3.20
N ARG A 117 -5.75 10.15 2.13
CA ARG A 117 -6.42 10.68 0.94
C ARG A 117 -7.45 9.71 0.36
N TYR A 118 -7.31 8.41 0.53
CA TYR A 118 -8.24 7.42 0.00
C TYR A 118 -9.42 7.14 0.93
N PHE A 119 -9.27 7.43 2.22
CA PHE A 119 -10.32 7.29 3.23
C PHE A 119 -11.16 8.56 3.38
N THR A 120 -10.54 9.73 3.24
CA THR A 120 -11.19 11.03 3.49
C THR A 120 -11.71 11.72 2.22
N TYR A 121 -11.39 11.22 1.03
CA TYR A 121 -11.78 11.84 -0.24
C TYR A 121 -12.99 11.14 -0.85
N GLU A 122 -13.97 11.92 -1.35
CA GLU A 122 -15.23 11.40 -1.88
C GLU A 122 -15.02 10.35 -3.00
N THR A 123 -13.98 10.51 -3.82
CA THR A 123 -13.64 9.57 -4.90
C THR A 123 -12.54 8.58 -4.53
N GLY A 124 -12.09 8.54 -3.27
CA GLY A 124 -10.89 7.81 -2.85
C GLY A 124 -10.89 6.32 -3.20
N ALA A 125 -12.01 5.62 -3.00
CA ALA A 125 -12.16 4.22 -3.41
C ALA A 125 -12.07 4.05 -4.94
N GLY A 126 -12.68 4.96 -5.70
CA GLY A 126 -12.58 4.97 -7.17
C GLY A 126 -11.17 5.25 -7.67
N ASP A 127 -10.41 6.09 -6.97
CA ASP A 127 -9.02 6.40 -7.31
C ASP A 127 -8.08 5.25 -6.96
N LEU A 128 -8.36 4.50 -5.89
CA LEU A 128 -7.68 3.23 -5.58
C LEU A 128 -7.86 2.21 -6.70
N LEU A 129 -9.11 2.00 -7.16
CA LEU A 129 -9.42 1.07 -8.26
C LEU A 129 -8.67 1.42 -9.57
N LYS A 130 -8.42 2.71 -9.82
CA LYS A 130 -7.73 3.20 -11.02
C LYS A 130 -6.22 3.29 -10.87
N SER A 131 -5.67 2.98 -9.69
CA SER A 131 -4.25 3.14 -9.40
C SER A 131 -3.40 2.20 -10.25
N ALA A 132 -2.31 2.68 -10.84
CA ALA A 132 -1.33 1.81 -11.51
C ALA A 132 -0.22 1.32 -10.55
N ASN A 133 -0.30 1.66 -9.26
CA ASN A 133 0.68 1.24 -8.27
C ASN A 133 0.38 -0.20 -7.82
N GLU A 134 1.33 -1.11 -8.05
CA GLU A 134 1.19 -2.54 -7.75
C GLU A 134 0.85 -2.81 -6.28
N ALA A 135 1.42 -2.06 -5.33
CA ALA A 135 1.12 -2.23 -3.92
C ALA A 135 -0.29 -1.77 -3.53
N LEU A 136 -0.79 -0.70 -4.17
CA LEU A 136 -2.19 -0.28 -4.00
C LEU A 136 -3.16 -1.27 -4.63
N GLN A 137 -2.80 -1.86 -5.78
CA GLN A 137 -3.60 -2.91 -6.40
C GLN A 137 -3.65 -4.16 -5.52
N ALA A 138 -2.51 -4.59 -4.98
CA ALA A 138 -2.47 -5.70 -4.03
C ALA A 138 -3.36 -5.46 -2.80
N LEU A 139 -3.39 -4.24 -2.27
CA LEU A 139 -4.28 -3.88 -1.17
C LEU A 139 -5.76 -3.92 -1.60
N VAL A 140 -6.08 -3.35 -2.76
CA VAL A 140 -7.43 -3.35 -3.34
C VAL A 140 -7.94 -4.78 -3.52
N ASP A 141 -7.14 -5.66 -4.10
CA ASP A 141 -7.50 -7.05 -4.37
C ASP A 141 -7.92 -7.78 -3.09
N VAL A 142 -7.17 -7.62 -2.00
CA VAL A 142 -7.57 -8.19 -0.70
C VAL A 142 -8.89 -7.60 -0.22
N PHE A 143 -9.06 -6.28 -0.35
CA PHE A 143 -10.23 -5.58 0.18
C PHE A 143 -11.48 -5.82 -0.66
N ILE A 144 -11.37 -6.22 -1.93
CA ILE A 144 -12.51 -6.66 -2.73
C ILE A 144 -12.79 -8.15 -2.53
N ASP A 145 -11.76 -8.98 -2.40
CA ASP A 145 -11.91 -10.44 -2.33
C ASP A 145 -12.36 -10.92 -0.95
N LYS A 146 -11.93 -10.24 0.12
CA LYS A 146 -12.27 -10.61 1.50
C LYS A 146 -12.91 -9.44 2.22
N GLU A 147 -14.04 -9.70 2.87
CA GLU A 147 -14.52 -8.83 3.93
C GLU A 147 -13.54 -8.91 5.10
N ILE A 148 -13.11 -7.76 5.63
CA ILE A 148 -12.23 -7.69 6.79
C ILE A 148 -13.11 -7.29 7.97
N PRO A 149 -13.48 -8.23 8.85
CA PRO A 149 -14.31 -7.92 10.01
C PRO A 149 -13.62 -6.91 10.93
N GLU A 150 -14.38 -5.94 11.42
CA GLU A 150 -13.90 -4.98 12.43
C GLU A 150 -13.32 -5.71 13.65
N THR A 151 -13.94 -6.83 14.05
CA THR A 151 -13.50 -7.68 15.16
C THR A 151 -12.09 -8.23 14.98
N ASP A 152 -11.70 -8.56 13.75
CA ASP A 152 -10.39 -9.13 13.49
C ASP A 152 -9.29 -8.08 13.64
N ILE A 153 -9.58 -6.84 13.22
CA ILE A 153 -8.66 -5.70 13.39
C ILE A 153 -8.51 -5.38 14.88
N TRP A 154 -9.61 -5.28 15.63
CA TRP A 154 -9.57 -5.06 17.08
C TRP A 154 -8.84 -6.18 17.83
N ASN A 155 -9.08 -7.44 17.45
CA ASN A 155 -8.37 -8.58 18.03
C ASN A 155 -6.87 -8.48 17.77
N ALA A 156 -6.46 -8.18 16.54
CA ALA A 156 -5.05 -8.00 16.19
C ALA A 156 -4.40 -6.88 17.03
N ILE A 157 -5.04 -5.72 17.13
CA ILE A 157 -4.57 -4.60 17.96
C ILE A 157 -4.42 -5.02 19.43
N SER A 158 -5.44 -5.67 20.00
CA SER A 158 -5.45 -6.08 21.41
C SER A 158 -4.32 -7.06 21.76
N LYS A 159 -3.94 -7.91 20.81
CA LYS A 159 -2.87 -8.90 20.96
C LYS A 159 -1.50 -8.38 20.52
N ARG A 160 -1.41 -7.15 20.00
CA ARG A 160 -0.21 -6.61 19.32
C ARG A 160 0.24 -7.51 18.15
N GLU A 161 -0.74 -8.11 17.48
CA GLU A 161 -0.57 -8.98 16.32
C GLU A 161 -1.05 -8.26 15.04
N GLN A 162 -0.89 -8.90 13.89
CA GLN A 162 -1.39 -8.38 12.61
C GLN A 162 -2.34 -9.40 12.01
N VAL A 163 -3.44 -8.92 11.44
CA VAL A 163 -4.27 -9.73 10.53
C VAL A 163 -3.40 -10.09 9.33
N GLN A 164 -3.10 -11.38 9.18
CA GLN A 164 -2.28 -11.89 8.08
C GLN A 164 -3.17 -12.40 6.95
N THR A 165 -2.89 -11.93 5.75
CA THR A 165 -3.55 -12.40 4.54
C THR A 165 -2.52 -12.71 3.46
N SER A 166 -2.82 -13.72 2.64
CA SER A 166 -2.03 -14.06 1.47
C SER A 166 -2.95 -14.44 0.32
N PHE A 167 -2.53 -14.13 -0.90
CA PHE A 167 -3.26 -14.48 -2.12
C PHE A 167 -2.29 -14.52 -3.31
N HIS A 168 -2.67 -15.26 -4.35
CA HIS A 168 -1.97 -15.26 -5.63
C HIS A 168 -2.74 -14.39 -6.62
N LEU A 169 -2.03 -13.49 -7.30
CA LEU A 169 -2.57 -12.78 -8.46
C LEU A 169 -2.58 -13.78 -9.64
N LEU A 170 -3.78 -14.11 -10.13
CA LEU A 170 -4.00 -14.97 -11.30
C LEU A 170 -3.65 -14.25 -12.61
#